data_AF-A0A929WWC4-F1
#
_entry.id   AF-A0A929WWC4-F1
#
_cell.length_a   1.000
_cell.length_b   1.000
_cell.length_c   1.000
_cell.angle_alpha   90.00
_cell.angle_beta   90.00
_cell.angle_gamma   90.00
#
_symmetry.space_group_name_H-M   'P 1'
#
loop_
_entity.id
_entity.type
_entity.pdbx_description
1 polymer ?
#
loop_
_entity_poly.entity_id
_entity_poly.type
_entity_poly.pdbx_seq_one_letter_code
_entity_poly.pdbx_strand_id
1 'polypeptide(L)'
;GEKHQLQDHIISILCTQARREGLNGPSQTSRREHADLQRAIIQTILERIQNPREVSPDDPEPERADWSNKRINLKDITFLSEIRISDLSTNATLDLDGSTFDESFTIHNSTINRIHWRKATFKKILVEGGDDNKTIIGTSRLPETISDGTFKNVMFTSADCFFSIHYAPPGAEDTVIRFHHCRLQSGAFTPADENTHEAISLDIRYLLPDENDASSANTSRPAGASAITVSHCQISSLNVSLKPSKSEITIEENIIEGTTSIQYSNPRNEPHTAWNEVCISVVRNEVRARPYEEVVSIRSDGKIHQKARANFHNNTLTGADHDDEHHWLTNDNISEIKQR
;
A
#
# COMPACT_ATOMS: atom_id res chain seq x y z
N GLY A 1 -2.14 17.45 -31.41
CA GLY A 1 -1.17 17.95 -32.40
C GLY A 1 -0.03 16.97 -32.56
N GLU A 2 0.67 17.01 -33.69
CA GLU A 2 1.76 16.09 -34.06
C GLU A 2 2.86 15.98 -32.99
N LYS A 3 3.26 17.09 -32.35
CA LYS A 3 4.22 17.12 -31.22
C LYS A 3 3.82 16.20 -30.07
N HIS A 4 2.54 16.16 -29.70
CA HIS A 4 2.06 15.26 -28.63
C HIS A 4 2.08 13.80 -29.06
N GLN A 5 1.71 13.50 -30.31
CA GLN A 5 1.75 12.14 -30.85
C GLN A 5 3.18 11.59 -30.90
N LEU A 6 4.15 12.42 -31.28
CA LEU A 6 5.56 12.05 -31.28
C LEU A 6 6.06 11.75 -29.86
N GLN A 7 5.70 12.56 -28.87
CA GLN A 7 6.06 12.31 -27.48
C GLN A 7 5.48 10.98 -26.96
N ASP A 8 4.20 10.72 -27.23
CA ASP A 8 3.54 9.47 -26.84
C ASP A 8 4.22 8.26 -27.51
N HIS A 9 4.63 8.40 -28.77
CA HIS A 9 5.37 7.37 -29.49
C HIS A 9 6.75 7.11 -28.86
N ILE A 10 7.50 8.16 -28.52
CA ILE A 10 8.81 8.05 -27.85
C ILE A 10 8.66 7.36 -26.48
N ILE A 11 7.69 7.77 -25.66
CA ILE A 11 7.41 7.13 -24.37
C ILE A 11 7.13 5.64 -24.56
N SER A 12 6.32 5.28 -25.55
CA SER A 12 5.99 3.89 -25.87
C SER A 12 7.22 3.06 -26.27
N ILE A 13 8.11 3.63 -27.10
CA ILE A 13 9.38 2.99 -27.46
C ILE A 13 10.25 2.76 -26.24
N LEU A 14 10.43 3.78 -25.38
CA LEU A 14 11.24 3.66 -24.17
C LEU A 14 10.69 2.61 -23.21
N CYS A 15 9.38 2.60 -22.95
CA CYS A 15 8.73 1.59 -22.11
C CYS A 15 8.88 0.18 -22.70
N THR A 16 8.77 0.04 -24.02
CA THR A 16 8.98 -1.23 -24.72
C THR A 16 10.43 -1.69 -24.59
N GLN A 17 11.39 -0.79 -24.69
CA GLN A 17 12.80 -1.11 -24.52
C GLN A 17 13.11 -1.53 -23.07
N ALA A 18 12.63 -0.78 -22.08
CA ALA A 18 12.79 -1.14 -20.66
C ALA A 18 12.26 -2.55 -20.35
N ARG A 19 11.16 -2.95 -20.99
CA ARG A 19 10.60 -4.31 -20.89
C ARG A 19 11.51 -5.36 -21.52
N ARG A 20 12.10 -5.07 -22.68
CA ARG A 20 13.04 -5.98 -23.37
C ARG A 20 14.30 -6.22 -22.54
N GLU A 21 14.87 -5.16 -21.96
CA GLU A 21 16.04 -5.28 -21.08
C GLU A 21 15.74 -6.11 -19.82
N GLY A 22 14.48 -6.17 -19.38
CA GLY A 22 14.06 -7.03 -18.27
C GLY A 22 14.03 -8.53 -18.59
N LEU A 23 14.11 -8.91 -19.88
CA LEU A 23 14.06 -10.31 -20.29
C LEU A 23 15.46 -10.95 -20.19
N ASN A 24 15.66 -11.83 -19.21
CA ASN A 24 16.84 -12.69 -19.11
C ASN A 24 16.82 -13.82 -20.16
N GLY A 25 16.80 -13.46 -21.45
CA GLY A 25 16.98 -14.41 -22.54
C GLY A 25 18.44 -14.86 -22.69
N PRO A 26 18.74 -15.89 -23.50
CA PRO A 26 20.11 -16.23 -23.89
C PRO A 26 20.67 -15.16 -24.83
N SER A 27 20.89 -13.95 -24.31
CA SER A 27 21.50 -12.84 -25.03
C SER A 27 23.02 -12.90 -24.92
N GLN A 28 23.71 -12.32 -25.90
CA GLN A 28 25.16 -12.12 -25.85
C GLN A 28 25.59 -11.08 -24.80
N THR A 29 24.64 -10.30 -24.29
CA THR A 29 24.82 -9.27 -23.25
C THR A 29 24.57 -9.84 -21.86
N SER A 30 25.34 -9.37 -20.89
CA SER A 30 25.26 -9.76 -19.48
C SER A 30 24.04 -9.13 -18.78
N ARG A 31 23.50 -9.79 -17.75
CA ARG A 31 22.42 -9.22 -16.90
C ARG A 31 22.75 -7.82 -16.37
N ARG A 32 24.03 -7.53 -16.13
CA ARG A 32 24.50 -6.22 -15.69
C ARG A 32 24.30 -5.14 -16.76
N GLU A 33 24.64 -5.44 -18.02
CA GLU A 33 24.46 -4.50 -19.13
C GLU A 33 22.97 -4.19 -19.36
N HIS A 34 22.12 -5.21 -19.31
CA HIS A 34 20.65 -5.04 -19.34
C HIS A 34 20.16 -4.14 -18.20
N ALA A 35 20.64 -4.36 -16.98
CA ALA A 35 20.29 -3.54 -15.82
C ALA A 35 20.76 -2.08 -15.97
N ASP A 36 21.95 -1.85 -16.52
CA ASP A 36 22.51 -0.52 -16.75
C ASP A 36 21.72 0.24 -17.84
N LEU A 37 21.32 -0.44 -18.92
CA LEU A 37 20.46 0.12 -19.97
C LEU A 37 19.06 0.43 -19.45
N GLN A 38 18.44 -0.49 -18.71
CA GLN A 38 17.14 -0.28 -18.10
C GLN A 38 17.17 0.94 -17.16
N ARG A 39 18.21 1.06 -16.33
CA ARG A 39 18.38 2.23 -15.46
C ARG A 39 18.46 3.54 -16.24
N ALA A 40 19.23 3.59 -17.33
CA ALA A 40 19.34 4.80 -18.15
C ALA A 40 18.00 5.20 -18.79
N ILE A 41 17.21 4.22 -19.24
CA ILE A 41 15.87 4.45 -19.80
C ILE A 41 14.93 5.00 -18.74
N ILE A 42 14.87 4.38 -17.55
CA ILE A 42 13.99 4.83 -16.48
C ILE A 42 14.40 6.22 -15.98
N GLN A 43 15.69 6.48 -15.82
CA GLN A 43 16.19 7.81 -15.45
C GLN A 43 15.75 8.89 -16.46
N THR A 44 15.86 8.60 -17.76
CA THR A 44 15.39 9.50 -18.82
C THR A 44 13.89 9.79 -18.70
N ILE A 45 13.09 8.77 -18.38
CA ILE A 45 11.64 8.95 -18.17
C ILE A 45 11.38 9.82 -16.94
N LEU A 46 12.03 9.53 -15.80
CA LEU A 46 11.86 10.27 -14.55
C LEU A 46 12.19 11.76 -14.71
N GLU A 47 13.28 12.08 -15.42
CA GLU A 47 13.68 13.48 -15.70
C GLU A 47 12.65 14.25 -16.53
N ARG A 48 11.90 13.57 -17.39
CA ARG A 48 10.94 14.20 -18.32
C ARG A 48 9.52 14.27 -17.78
N ILE A 49 9.17 13.42 -16.81
CA ILE A 49 7.87 13.51 -16.12
C ILE A 49 7.89 14.53 -14.98
N GLN A 50 9.06 15.01 -14.56
CA GLN A 50 9.15 16.10 -13.60
C GLN A 50 8.34 17.30 -14.11
N ASN A 51 7.41 17.78 -13.28
CA ASN A 51 6.65 19.00 -13.52
C ASN A 51 7.64 20.12 -13.87
N PRO A 52 7.41 20.85 -14.98
CA PRO A 52 8.22 22.02 -15.30
C PRO A 52 8.27 22.95 -14.10
N ARG A 53 9.48 23.41 -13.74
CA ARG A 53 9.60 24.42 -12.69
C ARG A 53 9.02 25.72 -13.22
N GLU A 54 8.51 26.58 -12.33
CA GLU A 54 8.24 27.96 -12.73
C GLU A 54 9.54 28.55 -13.28
N VAL A 55 9.53 28.86 -14.57
CA VAL A 55 10.69 29.39 -15.26
C VAL A 55 11.01 30.74 -14.66
N SER A 56 12.17 30.87 -14.00
CA SER A 56 12.65 32.18 -13.61
C SER A 56 13.02 32.95 -14.89
N PRO A 57 12.76 34.27 -14.96
CA PRO A 57 13.13 35.07 -16.11
C PRO A 57 14.64 35.02 -16.42
N ASP A 58 15.46 34.69 -15.41
CA ASP A 58 16.92 34.70 -15.46
C ASP A 58 17.53 33.33 -15.82
N ASP A 59 16.75 32.24 -15.82
CA ASP A 59 17.20 30.88 -16.18
C ASP A 59 16.11 30.13 -16.96
N PRO A 60 15.95 30.42 -18.27
CA PRO A 60 14.97 29.74 -19.11
C PRO A 60 15.32 28.25 -19.21
N GLU A 61 14.48 27.40 -18.61
CA GLU A 61 14.66 25.96 -18.68
C GLU A 61 14.70 25.51 -20.16
N PRO A 62 15.66 24.66 -20.57
CA PRO A 62 15.75 24.22 -21.96
C PRO A 62 14.44 23.60 -22.43
N GLU A 63 14.06 23.82 -23.69
CA GLU A 63 12.84 23.28 -24.28
C GLU A 63 12.92 21.73 -24.33
N ARG A 64 12.56 21.09 -23.22
CA ARG A 64 12.44 19.64 -23.11
C ARG A 64 10.99 19.22 -23.31
N ALA A 65 10.80 18.01 -23.82
CA ALA A 65 9.46 17.45 -23.92
C ALA A 65 8.89 17.24 -22.52
N ASP A 66 7.74 17.83 -22.25
CA ASP A 66 7.02 17.71 -20.98
C ASP A 66 6.15 16.45 -20.98
N TRP A 67 6.49 15.49 -20.11
CA TRP A 67 5.74 14.24 -19.91
C TRP A 67 4.99 14.22 -18.58
N SER A 68 4.94 15.35 -17.87
CA SER A 68 4.42 15.46 -16.52
C SER A 68 2.94 15.13 -16.35
N ASN A 69 2.17 15.03 -17.43
CA ASN A 69 0.75 14.65 -17.42
C ASN A 69 0.47 13.39 -18.25
N LYS A 70 1.53 12.65 -18.62
CA LYS A 70 1.42 11.45 -19.47
C LYS A 70 1.26 10.20 -18.64
N ARG A 71 0.76 9.14 -19.28
CA ARG A 71 0.78 7.78 -18.71
C ARG A 71 2.06 7.08 -19.15
N ILE A 72 2.85 6.63 -18.20
CA ILE A 72 4.07 5.87 -18.43
C ILE A 72 3.76 4.39 -18.19
N ASN A 73 3.72 3.61 -19.27
CA ASN A 73 3.32 2.20 -19.23
C ASN A 73 4.49 1.25 -18.99
N LEU A 74 4.87 1.11 -17.72
CA LEU A 74 5.94 0.24 -17.23
C LEU A 74 5.42 -1.11 -16.71
N LYS A 75 4.28 -1.58 -17.24
CA LYS A 75 3.66 -2.87 -16.90
C LYS A 75 4.49 -4.06 -17.38
N ASP A 76 4.37 -5.16 -16.66
CA ASP A 76 4.96 -6.47 -17.03
C ASP A 76 6.47 -6.38 -17.30
N ILE A 77 7.20 -5.59 -16.49
CA ILE A 77 8.65 -5.43 -16.57
C ILE A 77 9.30 -6.14 -15.37
N THR A 78 10.37 -6.90 -15.61
CA THR A 78 11.30 -7.30 -14.55
C THR A 78 12.38 -6.23 -14.44
N PHE A 79 12.38 -5.50 -13.33
CA PHE A 79 13.39 -4.52 -13.01
C PHE A 79 14.61 -5.19 -12.39
N LEU A 80 15.71 -5.19 -13.14
CA LEU A 80 16.97 -5.86 -12.77
C LEU A 80 17.86 -4.99 -11.88
N SER A 81 17.60 -3.69 -11.87
CA SER A 81 18.32 -2.71 -11.06
C SER A 81 17.40 -2.06 -10.04
N GLU A 82 18.01 -1.57 -8.97
CA GLU A 82 17.35 -0.64 -8.06
C GLU A 82 16.81 0.60 -8.79
N ILE A 83 15.58 0.99 -8.43
CA ILE A 83 14.92 2.20 -8.91
C ILE A 83 14.79 3.18 -7.75
N ARG A 84 15.27 4.40 -7.95
CA ARG A 84 15.15 5.50 -7.00
C ARG A 84 14.42 6.66 -7.65
N ILE A 85 13.38 7.14 -6.99
CA ILE A 85 12.65 8.36 -7.34
C ILE A 85 12.86 9.33 -6.18
N SER A 86 13.50 10.47 -6.45
CA SER A 86 13.83 11.47 -5.43
C SER A 86 13.45 12.85 -5.94
N ASP A 87 12.86 13.67 -5.07
CA ASP A 87 12.53 15.07 -5.34
C ASP A 87 11.71 15.26 -6.62
N LEU A 88 10.84 14.29 -6.92
CA LEU A 88 10.02 14.27 -8.13
C LEU A 88 8.63 14.79 -7.81
N SER A 89 8.18 15.83 -8.50
CA SER A 89 6.79 16.27 -8.50
C SER A 89 6.20 16.04 -9.90
N THR A 90 5.13 15.24 -10.01
CA THR A 90 4.54 14.90 -11.31
C THR A 90 3.05 14.59 -11.22
N ASN A 91 2.32 14.98 -12.27
CA ASN A 91 0.94 14.52 -12.50
C ASN A 91 0.87 13.24 -13.34
N ALA A 92 2.03 12.68 -13.72
CA ALA A 92 2.11 11.53 -14.60
C ALA A 92 1.55 10.30 -13.90
N THR A 93 0.93 9.41 -14.67
CA THR A 93 0.53 8.11 -14.15
C THR A 93 1.66 7.12 -14.38
N LEU A 94 2.22 6.57 -13.30
CA LEU A 94 3.17 5.46 -13.36
C LEU A 94 2.40 4.15 -13.29
N ASP A 95 2.47 3.36 -14.36
CA ASP A 95 1.78 2.08 -14.43
C ASP A 95 2.80 0.93 -14.34
N LEU A 96 2.88 0.32 -13.17
CA LEU A 96 3.80 -0.74 -12.76
C LEU A 96 3.06 -2.09 -12.59
N ASP A 97 1.80 -2.20 -12.99
CA ASP A 97 1.02 -3.44 -12.79
C ASP A 97 1.72 -4.65 -13.43
N GLY A 98 1.76 -5.78 -12.72
CA GLY A 98 2.39 -7.02 -13.19
C GLY A 98 3.93 -7.00 -13.20
N SER A 99 4.56 -5.89 -12.84
CA SER A 99 6.03 -5.76 -12.83
C SER A 99 6.66 -6.37 -11.57
N THR A 100 7.90 -6.84 -11.69
CA THR A 100 8.69 -7.43 -10.60
C THR A 100 9.94 -6.61 -10.36
N PHE A 101 10.24 -6.32 -9.09
CA PHE A 101 11.44 -5.60 -8.68
C PHE A 101 12.38 -6.56 -7.94
N ASP A 102 13.46 -6.96 -8.61
CA ASP A 102 14.47 -7.88 -8.06
C ASP A 102 15.31 -7.21 -6.96
N GLU A 103 15.44 -5.88 -7.05
CA GLU A 103 16.17 -5.00 -6.15
C GLU A 103 15.22 -3.97 -5.50
N SER A 104 15.75 -3.05 -4.69
CA SER A 104 14.95 -2.03 -4.00
C SER A 104 14.24 -1.07 -4.95
N PHE A 105 13.02 -0.67 -4.56
CA PHE A 105 12.28 0.45 -5.12
C PHE A 105 12.12 1.52 -4.05
N THR A 106 12.66 2.71 -4.29
CA THR A 106 12.66 3.81 -3.31
C THR A 106 11.99 5.05 -3.88
N ILE A 107 11.09 5.66 -3.10
CA ILE A 107 10.54 7.00 -3.35
C ILE A 107 10.87 7.90 -2.16
N HIS A 108 11.48 9.05 -2.43
CA HIS A 108 11.85 10.04 -1.42
C HIS A 108 11.45 11.46 -1.79
N ASN A 109 10.89 12.22 -0.85
CA ASN A 109 10.47 13.62 -1.01
C ASN A 109 9.76 13.92 -2.34
N SER A 110 8.81 13.06 -2.72
CA SER A 110 8.19 13.12 -4.06
C SER A 110 6.69 13.22 -3.98
N THR A 111 6.07 13.87 -4.97
CA THR A 111 4.63 13.92 -5.20
C THR A 111 4.32 13.23 -6.52
N ILE A 112 3.70 12.06 -6.44
CA ILE A 112 3.30 11.27 -7.61
C ILE A 112 1.80 11.05 -7.54
N ASN A 113 1.05 11.77 -8.38
CA ASN A 113 -0.41 11.80 -8.28
C ASN A 113 -1.11 10.47 -8.61
N ARG A 114 -0.44 9.54 -9.32
CA ARG A 114 -1.04 8.25 -9.61
C ARG A 114 -0.01 7.15 -9.87
N ILE A 115 -0.06 6.10 -9.05
CA ILE A 115 0.68 4.86 -9.27
C ILE A 115 -0.30 3.68 -9.34
N HIS A 116 -0.22 2.92 -10.43
CA HIS A 116 -0.91 1.63 -10.55
C HIS A 116 0.12 0.51 -10.38
N TRP A 117 -0.01 -0.29 -9.33
CA TRP A 117 0.97 -1.34 -9.01
C TRP A 117 0.32 -2.57 -8.35
N ARG A 118 -0.95 -2.83 -8.66
CA ARG A 118 -1.76 -3.81 -7.94
C ARG A 118 -1.15 -5.22 -8.00
N LYS A 119 -0.79 -5.72 -9.18
CA LYS A 119 -0.13 -7.02 -9.40
C LYS A 119 1.39 -6.96 -9.34
N ALA A 120 1.97 -5.85 -8.87
CA ALA A 120 3.41 -5.73 -8.81
C ALA A 120 3.99 -6.56 -7.65
N THR A 121 5.23 -7.03 -7.82
CA THR A 121 5.98 -7.78 -6.82
C THR A 121 7.22 -7.00 -6.41
N PHE A 122 7.33 -6.66 -5.13
CA PHE A 122 8.47 -5.94 -4.56
C PHE A 122 9.21 -6.80 -3.55
N LYS A 123 10.49 -7.08 -3.81
CA LYS A 123 11.36 -7.64 -2.78
C LYS A 123 11.59 -6.63 -1.65
N LYS A 124 11.83 -5.37 -2.00
CA LYS A 124 11.99 -4.27 -1.05
C LYS A 124 11.39 -2.98 -1.58
N ILE A 125 10.51 -2.36 -0.81
CA ILE A 125 9.96 -1.03 -1.09
C ILE A 125 10.16 -0.09 0.09
N LEU A 126 10.70 1.09 -0.19
CA LEU A 126 10.84 2.17 0.77
C LEU A 126 10.21 3.44 0.20
N VAL A 127 9.25 4.01 0.92
CA VAL A 127 8.69 5.32 0.61
C VAL A 127 8.85 6.19 1.84
N GLU A 128 9.57 7.29 1.71
CA GLU A 128 9.90 8.15 2.84
C GLU A 128 9.75 9.64 2.48
N GLY A 129 9.00 10.39 3.28
CA GLY A 129 9.07 11.86 3.29
C GLY A 129 10.10 12.36 4.30
N GLY A 130 10.72 13.51 4.03
CA GLY A 130 11.54 14.25 4.98
C GLY A 130 10.66 14.95 6.02
N ASP A 131 11.26 15.47 7.09
CA ASP A 131 10.52 15.98 8.25
C ASP A 131 9.52 17.09 7.89
N ASP A 132 9.89 17.99 6.98
CA ASP A 132 9.06 19.12 6.52
C ASP A 132 8.33 18.85 5.19
N ASN A 133 8.72 17.80 4.45
CA ASN A 133 8.21 17.50 3.12
C ASN A 133 7.71 16.06 3.05
N LYS A 134 6.39 15.89 3.14
CA LYS A 134 5.74 14.57 2.99
C LYS A 134 5.92 14.05 1.57
N THR A 135 6.16 12.75 1.45
CA THR A 135 6.01 12.07 0.16
C THR A 135 4.53 11.78 -0.07
N ILE A 136 4.01 12.17 -1.22
CA ILE A 136 2.60 12.02 -1.59
C ILE A 136 2.47 11.01 -2.72
N ILE A 137 1.64 9.98 -2.51
CA ILE A 137 1.39 8.94 -3.51
C ILE A 137 -0.11 8.76 -3.72
N GLY A 138 -0.55 8.95 -4.96
CA GLY A 138 -1.91 8.62 -5.36
C GLY A 138 -2.07 7.13 -5.69
N THR A 139 -2.73 6.39 -4.81
CA THR A 139 -3.08 4.97 -5.01
C THR A 139 -4.12 4.53 -3.97
N SER A 140 -4.97 3.57 -4.32
CA SER A 140 -5.98 3.03 -3.41
C SER A 140 -5.57 1.75 -2.70
N ARG A 141 -4.37 1.23 -2.98
CA ARG A 141 -3.90 0.00 -2.35
C ARG A 141 -2.41 -0.23 -2.48
N LEU A 142 -1.87 -1.05 -1.57
CA LEU A 142 -0.54 -1.61 -1.75
C LEU A 142 -0.49 -2.68 -2.87
N PRO A 143 0.70 -2.91 -3.46
CA PRO A 143 0.96 -4.06 -4.30
C PRO A 143 0.59 -5.39 -3.63
N GLU A 144 0.16 -6.37 -4.43
CA GLU A 144 -0.26 -7.69 -3.95
C GLU A 144 0.87 -8.46 -3.26
N THR A 145 2.13 -8.30 -3.72
CA THR A 145 3.28 -9.00 -3.14
C THR A 145 4.37 -8.02 -2.73
N ILE A 146 4.66 -7.97 -1.42
CA ILE A 146 5.77 -7.22 -0.83
C ILE A 146 6.48 -8.15 0.16
N SER A 147 7.79 -8.31 0.04
CA SER A 147 8.57 -9.05 1.05
C SER A 147 8.98 -8.13 2.22
N ASP A 148 9.55 -6.95 1.94
CA ASP A 148 9.88 -5.93 2.94
C ASP A 148 9.45 -4.53 2.48
N GLY A 149 8.46 -3.96 3.16
CA GLY A 149 7.87 -2.66 2.85
C GLY A 149 7.95 -1.69 4.02
N THR A 150 8.43 -0.48 3.77
CA THR A 150 8.41 0.62 4.76
C THR A 150 7.88 1.90 4.13
N PHE A 151 6.89 2.49 4.78
CA PHE A 151 6.25 3.74 4.41
C PHE A 151 6.34 4.69 5.61
N LYS A 152 7.12 5.77 5.48
CA LYS A 152 7.37 6.73 6.56
C LYS A 152 7.08 8.15 6.11
N ASN A 153 6.30 8.89 6.90
CA ASN A 153 5.90 10.26 6.58
C ASN A 153 5.28 10.38 5.15
N VAL A 154 4.34 9.48 4.86
CA VAL A 154 3.70 9.36 3.54
C VAL A 154 2.25 9.78 3.62
N MET A 155 1.81 10.61 2.68
CA MET A 155 0.39 10.87 2.44
C MET A 155 -0.09 10.04 1.25
N PHE A 156 -0.97 9.08 1.51
CA PHE A 156 -1.64 8.34 0.46
C PHE A 156 -2.93 9.05 0.08
N THR A 157 -3.09 9.33 -1.21
CA THR A 157 -4.33 9.89 -1.76
C THR A 157 -5.05 8.84 -2.58
N SER A 158 -6.35 8.67 -2.38
CA SER A 158 -7.15 7.67 -3.06
C SER A 158 -8.41 8.28 -3.63
N ALA A 159 -8.73 7.92 -4.87
CA ALA A 159 -10.06 8.22 -5.43
C ALA A 159 -11.17 7.37 -4.79
N ASP A 160 -10.79 6.26 -4.16
CA ASP A 160 -11.70 5.40 -3.39
C ASP A 160 -11.82 5.92 -1.95
N CYS A 161 -12.92 5.59 -1.28
CA CYS A 161 -13.13 5.95 0.13
C CYS A 161 -12.35 5.04 1.12
N PHE A 162 -11.48 4.17 0.60
CA PHE A 162 -10.64 3.27 1.38
C PHE A 162 -9.27 3.09 0.73
N PHE A 163 -8.31 2.65 1.55
CA PHE A 163 -6.99 2.20 1.16
C PHE A 163 -6.82 0.76 1.62
N SER A 164 -6.44 -0.15 0.73
CA SER A 164 -6.35 -1.58 1.07
C SER A 164 -4.93 -2.12 1.18
N ILE A 165 -4.69 -2.92 2.21
CA ILE A 165 -3.50 -3.74 2.41
C ILE A 165 -3.92 -5.21 2.36
N HIS A 166 -3.23 -5.98 1.54
CA HIS A 166 -3.41 -7.42 1.47
C HIS A 166 -2.28 -8.15 2.17
N TYR A 167 -2.61 -9.18 2.96
CA TYR A 167 -1.62 -10.01 3.66
C TYR A 167 -1.75 -11.49 3.31
N ALA A 168 -0.71 -12.24 3.65
CA ALA A 168 -0.54 -13.67 3.38
C ALA A 168 -0.89 -14.04 1.92
N PRO A 169 -0.20 -13.46 0.91
CA PRO A 169 -0.42 -13.84 -0.47
C PRO A 169 -0.15 -15.35 -0.66
N PRO A 170 -0.98 -16.08 -1.42
CA PRO A 170 -0.75 -17.50 -1.68
C PRO A 170 0.63 -17.75 -2.31
N GLY A 171 1.41 -18.66 -1.72
CA GLY A 171 2.74 -19.02 -2.22
C GLY A 171 3.83 -17.94 -2.06
N ALA A 172 3.53 -16.80 -1.42
CA ALA A 172 4.51 -15.77 -1.12
C ALA A 172 5.43 -16.15 0.05
N GLU A 173 6.62 -15.56 0.06
CA GLU A 173 7.55 -15.59 1.18
C GLU A 173 7.00 -14.78 2.37
N ASP A 174 7.79 -14.69 3.44
CA ASP A 174 7.45 -13.85 4.58
C ASP A 174 7.35 -12.38 4.15
N THR A 175 6.30 -11.72 4.61
CA THR A 175 5.99 -10.32 4.32
C THR A 175 6.12 -9.49 5.58
N VAL A 176 6.84 -8.38 5.50
CA VAL A 176 6.85 -7.36 6.55
C VAL A 176 6.49 -6.01 5.97
N ILE A 177 5.48 -5.35 6.53
CA ILE A 177 4.99 -4.04 6.07
C ILE A 177 4.89 -3.10 7.27
N ARG A 178 5.49 -1.91 7.15
CA ARG A 178 5.54 -0.91 8.22
C ARG A 178 5.04 0.43 7.71
N PHE A 179 4.05 1.00 8.39
CA PHE A 179 3.60 2.37 8.22
C PHE A 179 3.93 3.17 9.48
N HIS A 180 4.51 4.35 9.29
CA HIS A 180 4.90 5.24 10.37
C HIS A 180 4.67 6.70 9.99
N HIS A 181 3.87 7.43 10.76
CA HIS A 181 3.52 8.83 10.46
C HIS A 181 2.83 9.00 9.08
N CYS A 182 1.97 8.06 8.69
CA CYS A 182 1.25 8.13 7.42
C CYS A 182 -0.16 8.73 7.57
N ARG A 183 -0.66 9.36 6.51
CA ARG A 183 -2.05 9.83 6.42
C ARG A 183 -2.72 9.24 5.20
N LEU A 184 -3.96 8.79 5.35
CA LEU A 184 -4.78 8.30 4.24
C LEU A 184 -5.88 9.32 3.95
N GLN A 185 -5.99 9.77 2.71
CA GLN A 185 -6.85 10.89 2.34
C GLN A 185 -7.59 10.64 1.03
N SER A 186 -8.80 11.17 0.92
CA SER A 186 -9.63 11.08 -0.28
C SER A 186 -9.20 12.07 -1.36
N GLY A 187 -9.48 11.74 -2.62
CA GLY A 187 -9.24 12.61 -3.77
C GLY A 187 -7.86 12.47 -4.40
N ALA A 188 -7.61 13.31 -5.41
CA ALA A 188 -6.26 13.53 -5.95
C ALA A 188 -5.58 14.62 -5.13
N PHE A 189 -4.25 14.58 -5.01
CA PHE A 189 -3.52 15.67 -4.39
C PHE A 189 -3.60 16.93 -5.26
N THR A 190 -4.14 18.01 -4.68
CA THR A 190 -4.03 19.37 -5.20
C THR A 190 -3.29 20.22 -4.16
N PRO A 191 -2.19 20.93 -4.52
CA PRO A 191 -1.45 21.77 -3.57
C PRO A 191 -2.29 22.86 -2.88
N ALA A 192 -3.44 23.21 -3.44
CA ALA A 192 -4.35 24.21 -2.90
C ALA A 192 -5.23 23.71 -1.73
N ASP A 193 -5.25 22.41 -1.46
CA ASP A 193 -6.32 21.74 -0.71
C ASP A 193 -5.83 20.86 0.46
N GLU A 194 -4.61 21.04 0.97
CA GLU A 194 -4.04 20.20 2.05
C GLU A 194 -4.95 20.03 3.29
N ASN A 195 -5.92 20.94 3.48
CA ASN A 195 -6.83 20.97 4.63
C ASN A 195 -8.30 20.63 4.31
N THR A 196 -8.69 20.37 3.05
CA THR A 196 -10.11 20.18 2.68
C THR A 196 -10.52 18.73 2.48
N HIS A 197 -9.57 17.80 2.44
CA HIS A 197 -9.87 16.40 2.16
C HIS A 197 -10.04 15.57 3.43
N GLU A 198 -11.09 14.75 3.40
CA GLU A 198 -11.44 13.81 4.45
C GLU A 198 -10.47 12.62 4.49
N ALA A 199 -10.16 12.15 5.70
CA ALA A 199 -9.44 10.91 5.88
C ALA A 199 -10.26 9.73 5.30
N ILE A 200 -9.58 8.66 4.86
CA ILE A 200 -10.24 7.47 4.30
C ILE A 200 -10.00 6.23 5.16
N SER A 201 -10.82 5.20 4.93
CA SER A 201 -10.72 3.94 5.68
C SER A 201 -9.47 3.16 5.33
N LEU A 202 -8.88 2.48 6.31
CA LEU A 202 -7.84 1.49 6.12
C LEU A 202 -8.43 0.09 6.18
N ASP A 203 -8.27 -0.66 5.09
CA ASP A 203 -8.81 -2.00 4.93
C ASP A 203 -7.68 -3.03 4.86
N ILE A 204 -7.52 -3.83 5.91
CA ILE A 204 -6.54 -4.92 5.96
C ILE A 204 -7.26 -6.24 5.74
N ARG A 205 -6.95 -6.94 4.63
CA ARG A 205 -7.69 -8.14 4.22
C ARG A 205 -6.74 -9.25 3.78
N TYR A 206 -7.16 -10.49 3.96
CA TYR A 206 -6.44 -11.66 3.44
C TYR A 206 -6.52 -11.68 1.90
N LEU A 207 -5.42 -11.90 1.20
CA LEU A 207 -5.44 -12.06 -0.26
C LEU A 207 -5.98 -13.44 -0.64
N LEU A 208 -7.15 -13.49 -1.26
CA LEU A 208 -7.65 -14.71 -1.88
C LEU A 208 -6.88 -15.00 -3.19
N PRO A 209 -6.47 -16.25 -3.44
CA PRO A 209 -6.02 -16.63 -4.77
C PRO A 209 -7.15 -16.39 -5.79
N ASP A 210 -6.81 -15.81 -6.93
CA ASP A 210 -7.75 -15.61 -8.04
C ASP A 210 -8.11 -16.98 -8.62
N GLU A 211 -9.36 -17.45 -8.42
CA GLU A 211 -9.80 -18.79 -8.87
C GLU A 211 -9.71 -18.97 -10.39
N ASN A 212 -9.64 -17.88 -11.16
CA ASN A 212 -9.59 -17.91 -12.62
C ASN A 212 -8.17 -17.91 -13.21
N ASP A 213 -7.11 -17.80 -12.40
CA ASP A 213 -5.75 -17.82 -12.91
C ASP A 213 -5.23 -19.27 -12.98
N ALA A 214 -5.13 -19.83 -14.19
CA ALA A 214 -4.67 -21.20 -14.42
C ALA A 214 -3.21 -21.46 -13.94
N SER A 215 -2.47 -20.39 -13.61
CA SER A 215 -1.15 -20.45 -12.96
C SER A 215 -1.23 -20.72 -11.45
N SER A 216 -2.42 -20.64 -10.84
CA SER A 216 -2.70 -20.99 -9.44
C SER A 216 -2.60 -22.49 -9.13
N ALA A 217 -2.16 -23.32 -10.08
CA ALA A 217 -1.83 -24.73 -9.85
C ALA A 217 -0.73 -24.95 -8.80
N ASN A 218 -0.02 -23.89 -8.36
CA ASN A 218 0.89 -23.90 -7.21
C ASN A 218 0.23 -23.57 -5.85
N THR A 219 -1.10 -23.67 -5.74
CA THR A 219 -1.92 -23.50 -4.53
C THR A 219 -1.61 -24.47 -3.38
N SER A 220 -0.62 -25.36 -3.53
CA SER A 220 -0.15 -26.23 -2.45
C SER A 220 0.94 -25.62 -1.57
N ARG A 221 1.50 -24.43 -1.91
CA ARG A 221 2.48 -23.77 -1.03
C ARG A 221 1.76 -22.93 0.03
N PRO A 222 1.99 -23.21 1.33
CA PRO A 222 1.46 -22.37 2.38
C PRO A 222 2.02 -20.95 2.24
N ALA A 223 1.18 -19.94 2.47
CA ALA A 223 1.63 -18.56 2.52
C ALA A 223 2.66 -18.38 3.66
N GLY A 224 3.68 -17.56 3.40
CA GLY A 224 4.63 -17.10 4.41
C GLY A 224 3.95 -16.32 5.54
N ALA A 225 4.71 -16.06 6.61
CA ALA A 225 4.22 -15.24 7.69
C ALA A 225 4.04 -13.78 7.24
N SER A 226 3.08 -13.05 7.81
CA SER A 226 2.91 -11.61 7.53
C SER A 226 2.95 -10.81 8.81
N ALA A 227 3.84 -9.83 8.88
CA ALA A 227 3.90 -8.85 9.96
C ALA A 227 3.53 -7.46 9.41
N ILE A 228 2.41 -6.91 9.87
CA ILE A 228 1.95 -5.57 9.48
C ILE A 228 1.93 -4.68 10.70
N THR A 229 2.63 -3.55 10.63
CA THR A 229 2.60 -2.53 11.67
C THR A 229 2.12 -1.21 11.11
N VAL A 230 1.11 -0.62 11.74
CA VAL A 230 0.59 0.71 11.42
C VAL A 230 0.70 1.56 12.67
N SER A 231 1.57 2.58 12.62
CA SER A 231 1.92 3.39 13.78
C SER A 231 1.89 4.88 13.49
N HIS A 232 1.44 5.69 14.45
CA HIS A 232 1.41 7.16 14.32
C HIS A 232 0.64 7.66 13.08
N CYS A 233 -0.31 6.89 12.57
CA CYS A 233 -1.05 7.23 11.35
C CYS A 233 -2.39 7.90 11.65
N GLN A 234 -2.92 8.63 10.67
CA GLN A 234 -4.27 9.19 10.70
C GLN A 234 -5.15 8.55 9.61
N ILE A 235 -6.24 7.94 10.04
CA ILE A 235 -7.19 7.20 9.19
C ILE A 235 -8.64 7.51 9.59
N SER A 236 -9.59 7.35 8.67
CA SER A 236 -11.00 7.55 9.01
C SER A 236 -11.58 6.38 9.79
N SER A 237 -11.41 5.16 9.30
CA SER A 237 -11.88 3.95 9.99
C SER A 237 -10.90 2.81 9.74
N LEU A 238 -10.89 1.83 10.64
CA LEU A 238 -10.06 0.64 10.53
C LEU A 238 -10.95 -0.57 10.31
N ASN A 239 -10.77 -1.27 9.19
CA ASN A 239 -11.46 -2.50 8.89
C ASN A 239 -10.46 -3.63 8.70
N VAL A 240 -10.54 -4.69 9.51
CA VAL A 240 -9.64 -5.84 9.43
C VAL A 240 -10.44 -7.12 9.21
N SER A 241 -10.14 -7.83 8.13
CA SER A 241 -10.67 -9.16 7.85
C SER A 241 -9.60 -10.21 8.07
N LEU A 242 -9.82 -11.06 9.07
CA LEU A 242 -8.90 -12.08 9.53
C LEU A 242 -9.29 -13.47 9.02
N LYS A 243 -8.30 -14.18 8.48
CA LYS A 243 -8.39 -15.61 8.12
C LYS A 243 -7.25 -16.38 8.79
N PRO A 244 -7.38 -17.71 8.94
CA PRO A 244 -6.31 -18.54 9.54
C PRO A 244 -5.00 -18.38 8.77
N SER A 245 -3.98 -17.78 9.39
CA SER A 245 -2.65 -17.58 8.80
C SER A 245 -1.59 -17.38 9.90
N LYS A 246 -0.29 -17.41 9.53
CA LYS A 246 0.78 -16.95 10.42
C LYS A 246 0.89 -15.44 10.25
N SER A 247 0.05 -14.67 10.93
CA SER A 247 0.06 -13.22 10.72
C SER A 247 -0.07 -12.44 12.02
N GLU A 248 0.78 -11.43 12.14
CA GLU A 248 0.79 -10.46 13.22
C GLU A 248 0.43 -9.10 12.65
N ILE A 249 -0.62 -8.49 13.17
CA ILE A 249 -1.08 -7.16 12.78
C ILE A 249 -1.06 -6.28 14.02
N THR A 250 -0.26 -5.23 13.99
CA THR A 250 -0.13 -4.27 15.09
C THR A 250 -0.59 -2.91 14.62
N ILE A 251 -1.62 -2.38 15.26
CA ILE A 251 -2.17 -1.05 15.05
C ILE A 251 -1.93 -0.27 16.32
N GLU A 252 -0.94 0.65 16.32
CA GLU A 252 -0.57 1.37 17.53
C GLU A 252 -0.45 2.88 17.38
N GLU A 253 -0.85 3.63 18.40
CA GLU A 253 -0.60 5.08 18.46
C GLU A 253 -1.17 5.87 17.26
N ASN A 254 -2.27 5.38 16.67
CA ASN A 254 -2.94 6.03 15.54
C ASN A 254 -4.11 6.91 16.00
N ILE A 255 -4.50 7.85 15.14
CA ILE A 255 -5.75 8.60 15.23
C ILE A 255 -6.75 7.99 14.25
N ILE A 256 -7.87 7.48 14.76
CA ILE A 256 -8.96 6.86 13.99
C ILE A 256 -10.20 7.74 14.15
N GLU A 257 -10.63 8.42 13.10
CA GLU A 257 -11.72 9.43 13.14
C GLU A 257 -13.14 8.83 13.06
N GLY A 258 -13.27 7.53 13.25
CA GLY A 258 -14.49 6.78 12.98
C GLY A 258 -14.48 5.47 13.74
N THR A 259 -14.76 4.38 13.04
CA THR A 259 -14.97 3.07 13.69
C THR A 259 -13.79 2.13 13.50
N THR A 260 -13.68 1.16 14.41
CA THR A 260 -12.78 0.00 14.27
C THR A 260 -13.61 -1.27 14.15
N SER A 261 -13.45 -2.02 13.06
CA SER A 261 -14.12 -3.29 12.83
C SER A 261 -13.13 -4.42 12.58
N ILE A 262 -13.28 -5.53 13.30
CA ILE A 262 -12.50 -6.75 13.12
C ILE A 262 -13.45 -7.91 12.85
N GLN A 263 -13.29 -8.54 11.68
CA GLN A 263 -14.08 -9.69 11.25
C GLN A 263 -13.21 -10.94 11.14
N TYR A 264 -13.49 -11.96 11.94
CA TYR A 264 -12.90 -13.29 11.81
C TYR A 264 -13.73 -14.15 10.85
N SER A 265 -13.21 -14.37 9.65
CA SER A 265 -13.82 -15.25 8.66
C SER A 265 -13.28 -16.66 8.84
N ASN A 266 -14.16 -17.60 9.23
CA ASN A 266 -13.82 -19.03 9.20
C ASN A 266 -14.36 -19.62 7.88
N PRO A 267 -13.51 -20.00 6.91
CA PRO A 267 -13.99 -20.76 5.77
C PRO A 267 -14.59 -22.07 6.29
N ARG A 268 -15.90 -22.25 6.10
CA ARG A 268 -16.57 -23.52 6.40
C ARG A 268 -15.76 -24.63 5.71
N ASN A 269 -15.27 -25.59 6.50
CA ASN A 269 -14.50 -26.79 6.08
C ASN A 269 -12.96 -26.72 6.14
N GLU A 270 -12.33 -25.68 6.68
CA GLU A 270 -10.88 -25.79 6.97
C GLU A 270 -10.61 -26.57 8.27
N PRO A 271 -9.65 -27.51 8.28
CA PRO A 271 -9.32 -28.26 9.48
C PRO A 271 -8.83 -27.30 10.57
N HIS A 272 -9.27 -27.52 11.82
CA HIS A 272 -8.93 -26.70 12.99
C HIS A 272 -7.41 -26.46 13.16
N THR A 273 -6.58 -27.33 12.59
CA THR A 273 -5.11 -27.26 12.59
C THR A 273 -4.51 -26.15 11.71
N ALA A 274 -5.29 -25.49 10.84
CA ALA A 274 -4.82 -24.41 9.97
C ALA A 274 -4.71 -23.04 10.66
N TRP A 275 -5.29 -22.88 11.85
CA TRP A 275 -5.14 -21.68 12.67
C TRP A 275 -3.76 -21.67 13.33
N ASN A 276 -2.78 -21.16 12.57
CA ASN A 276 -1.61 -20.57 13.16
C ASN A 276 -2.01 -19.30 13.94
N GLU A 277 -1.12 -18.80 14.81
CA GLU A 277 -1.36 -17.63 15.66
C GLU A 277 -1.64 -16.40 14.79
N VAL A 278 -2.93 -16.12 14.53
CA VAL A 278 -3.37 -14.83 14.00
C VAL A 278 -3.55 -13.92 15.20
N CYS A 279 -2.66 -12.95 15.32
CA CYS A 279 -2.65 -11.99 16.41
C CYS A 279 -2.88 -10.60 15.83
N ILE A 280 -3.95 -9.94 16.25
CA ILE A 280 -4.11 -8.51 16.07
C ILE A 280 -3.96 -7.80 17.41
N SER A 281 -3.11 -6.78 17.45
CA SER A 281 -2.92 -5.91 18.60
C SER A 281 -3.33 -4.49 18.22
N VAL A 282 -4.32 -3.93 18.92
CA VAL A 282 -4.82 -2.56 18.76
C VAL A 282 -4.50 -1.80 20.05
N VAL A 283 -3.53 -0.89 19.99
CA VAL A 283 -2.79 -0.42 21.16
C VAL A 283 -2.62 1.08 21.18
N ARG A 284 -2.93 1.76 22.29
CA ARG A 284 -2.63 3.21 22.45
C ARG A 284 -3.19 4.09 21.32
N ASN A 285 -4.24 3.66 20.63
CA ASN A 285 -4.88 4.46 19.58
C ASN A 285 -5.90 5.42 20.20
N GLU A 286 -6.12 6.54 19.52
CA GLU A 286 -7.20 7.47 19.80
C GLU A 286 -8.32 7.27 18.76
N VAL A 287 -9.48 6.80 19.21
CA VAL A 287 -10.66 6.58 18.36
C VAL A 287 -11.70 7.67 18.65
N ARG A 288 -12.04 8.44 17.61
CA ARG A 288 -12.97 9.58 17.66
C ARG A 288 -14.17 9.27 16.80
N ALA A 289 -15.09 8.45 17.32
CA ALA A 289 -16.29 8.08 16.58
C ALA A 289 -17.35 9.18 16.63
N ARG A 290 -18.26 9.19 15.64
CA ARG A 290 -19.42 10.08 15.67
C ARG A 290 -20.43 9.60 16.73
N PRO A 291 -21.31 10.50 17.22
CA PRO A 291 -22.40 10.09 18.09
C PRO A 291 -23.23 8.96 17.46
N TYR A 292 -23.66 8.00 18.28
CA TYR A 292 -24.51 6.85 17.88
C TYR A 292 -23.84 5.78 16.99
N GLU A 293 -22.51 5.82 16.79
CA GLU A 293 -21.78 4.77 16.09
C GLU A 293 -21.17 3.73 17.06
N GLU A 294 -21.18 2.45 16.65
CA GLU A 294 -20.44 1.39 17.35
C GLU A 294 -18.93 1.60 17.16
N VAL A 295 -18.26 2.12 18.19
CA VAL A 295 -16.85 2.55 18.12
C VAL A 295 -15.91 1.39 17.77
N VAL A 296 -16.15 0.22 18.38
CA VAL A 296 -15.38 -1.00 18.13
C VAL A 296 -16.34 -2.17 17.94
N SER A 297 -16.24 -2.87 16.80
CA SER A 297 -16.99 -4.08 16.52
C SER A 297 -16.06 -5.26 16.26
N ILE A 298 -16.29 -6.39 16.94
CA ILE A 298 -15.57 -7.64 16.71
C ILE A 298 -16.58 -8.73 16.39
N ARG A 299 -16.45 -9.33 15.21
CA ARG A 299 -17.44 -10.26 14.66
C ARG A 299 -16.77 -11.53 14.14
N SER A 300 -17.52 -12.63 14.11
CA SER A 300 -17.05 -13.87 13.50
C SER A 300 -18.18 -14.64 12.84
N ASP A 301 -17.90 -15.24 11.68
CA ASP A 301 -18.85 -16.07 10.92
C ASP A 301 -18.93 -17.52 11.44
N GLY A 302 -18.22 -17.83 12.52
CA GLY A 302 -18.18 -19.17 13.12
C GLY A 302 -17.52 -19.17 14.50
N LYS A 303 -17.12 -20.36 14.96
CA LYS A 303 -16.32 -20.47 16.19
C LYS A 303 -14.92 -19.89 15.95
N ILE A 304 -14.56 -18.88 16.72
CA ILE A 304 -13.19 -18.35 16.77
C ILE A 304 -12.29 -19.44 17.38
N HIS A 305 -11.18 -19.74 16.72
CA HIS A 305 -10.22 -20.71 17.22
C HIS A 305 -9.51 -20.17 18.48
N GLN A 306 -9.22 -21.02 19.47
CA GLN A 306 -8.60 -20.61 20.77
C GLN A 306 -7.25 -19.89 20.62
N LYS A 307 -6.57 -20.07 19.47
CA LYS A 307 -5.29 -19.40 19.15
C LYS A 307 -5.43 -18.05 18.45
N ALA A 308 -6.62 -17.70 17.96
CA ALA A 308 -6.86 -16.38 17.40
C ALA A 308 -6.96 -15.37 18.56
N ARG A 309 -6.19 -14.29 18.48
CA ARG A 309 -6.13 -13.28 19.54
C ARG A 309 -6.34 -11.90 18.92
N ALA A 310 -7.38 -11.22 19.38
CA ALA A 310 -7.36 -9.76 19.38
C ALA A 310 -6.82 -9.33 20.74
N ASN A 311 -5.99 -8.29 20.78
CA ASN A 311 -5.53 -7.63 22.00
C ASN A 311 -5.85 -6.14 21.88
N PHE A 312 -6.66 -5.61 22.79
CA PHE A 312 -6.98 -4.18 22.84
C PHE A 312 -6.50 -3.62 24.16
N HIS A 313 -5.57 -2.68 24.13
CA HIS A 313 -5.05 -2.09 25.37
C HIS A 313 -4.69 -0.61 25.23
N ASN A 314 -4.96 0.14 26.30
CA ASN A 314 -4.67 1.56 26.43
C ASN A 314 -5.18 2.45 25.28
N ASN A 315 -6.26 2.04 24.60
CA ASN A 315 -6.89 2.88 23.59
C ASN A 315 -7.81 3.91 24.26
N THR A 316 -7.81 5.14 23.74
CA THR A 316 -8.73 6.20 24.15
C THR A 316 -9.91 6.19 23.19
N LEU A 317 -11.12 5.98 23.70
CA LEU A 317 -12.34 5.99 22.90
C LEU A 317 -13.14 7.24 23.24
N THR A 318 -13.50 8.01 22.22
CA THR A 318 -14.31 9.23 22.36
C THR A 318 -15.50 9.16 21.40
N GLY A 319 -16.65 9.56 21.91
CA GLY A 319 -17.96 9.54 21.26
C GLY A 319 -18.92 10.26 22.20
N ALA A 320 -19.51 11.36 21.73
CA ALA A 320 -20.28 12.26 22.60
C ALA A 320 -21.64 11.65 22.97
N ASP A 321 -21.92 11.72 24.27
CA ASP A 321 -23.21 11.66 24.96
C ASP A 321 -24.17 10.51 24.64
N HIS A 322 -24.07 9.45 25.43
CA HIS A 322 -25.27 8.85 26.01
C HIS A 322 -25.17 9.01 27.53
N ASP A 323 -26.18 9.65 28.11
CA ASP A 323 -26.53 9.49 29.52
C ASP A 323 -26.56 7.97 29.82
N ASP A 324 -25.67 7.55 30.72
CA ASP A 324 -25.75 6.37 31.59
C ASP A 324 -25.80 4.92 31.03
N GLU A 325 -25.57 4.61 29.75
CA GLU A 325 -25.36 3.21 29.33
C GLU A 325 -24.14 2.99 28.42
N HIS A 326 -23.06 2.47 29.02
CA HIS A 326 -21.83 2.08 28.34
C HIS A 326 -22.05 0.88 27.40
N HIS A 327 -22.23 1.13 26.10
CA HIS A 327 -22.04 0.13 25.04
C HIS A 327 -20.74 0.39 24.26
N TRP A 328 -19.61 0.46 24.97
CA TRP A 328 -18.30 0.70 24.32
C TRP A 328 -17.61 -0.59 23.86
N LEU A 329 -18.12 -1.74 24.30
CA LEU A 329 -17.63 -3.09 23.97
C LEU A 329 -18.82 -4.06 24.06
N THR A 330 -19.31 -4.59 22.95
CA THR A 330 -20.24 -5.73 23.00
C THR A 330 -19.42 -7.00 23.27
N ASN A 331 -19.49 -7.43 24.53
CA ASN A 331 -18.99 -8.67 25.16
C ASN A 331 -17.49 -8.76 25.49
N ASP A 332 -17.22 -8.28 26.71
CA ASP A 332 -16.35 -8.89 27.73
C ASP A 332 -14.88 -9.13 27.39
N ASN A 333 -14.01 -8.35 28.06
CA ASN A 333 -12.65 -8.70 28.42
C ASN A 333 -11.80 -9.34 27.32
N ILE A 334 -11.02 -8.51 26.62
CA ILE A 334 -9.89 -9.01 25.84
C ILE A 334 -8.72 -9.34 26.78
N SER A 335 -8.94 -10.38 27.58
CA SER A 335 -7.92 -11.25 28.16
C SER A 335 -8.59 -12.62 28.36
N GLU A 336 -8.15 -13.60 27.58
CA GLU A 336 -8.65 -14.98 27.52
C GLU A 336 -10.07 -15.19 26.94
N ILE A 337 -10.16 -15.49 25.64
CA ILE A 337 -11.22 -16.37 25.14
C ILE A 337 -10.96 -17.78 25.70
N LYS A 338 -11.36 -18.03 26.95
CA LYS A 338 -11.58 -19.39 27.47
C LYS A 338 -13.07 -19.69 27.33
N GLN A 339 -13.43 -20.39 26.25
CA GLN A 339 -14.77 -20.99 26.15
C GLN A 339 -14.87 -22.19 27.10
N ARG A 340 -15.98 -22.25 27.85
CA ARG A 340 -16.44 -23.47 28.54
C ARG A 340 -16.81 -24.56 27.55
#